data_AF-A0A536F4M5-F1
#
_entry.id   AF-A0A536F4M5-F1
#
_cell.length_a   1.000
_cell.length_b   1.000
_cell.length_c   1.000
_cell.angle_alpha   90.00
_cell.angle_beta   90.00
_cell.angle_gamma   90.00
#
_symmetry.space_group_name_H-M   'P 1'
#
loop_
_entity.id
_entity.type
_entity.pdbx_description
1 polymer ?
#
loop_
_entity_poly.entity_id
_entity_poly.type
_entity_poly.pdbx_seq_one_letter_code
_entity_poly.pdbx_strand_id
1 'polypeptide(L)'
;MLDSLRPRGATIADRVAIAFEILAKPAPYAMRALGFVLVVVGIGASTMVVSAGSVTSDPLYSVKIASEQARLALATTPEDRASVELSIAEHRFAEATKLATSGSDDDAIVATSEYGEHLAYAAAELAQLESLQPTTAALVTQLQQKIDSHRLAAAATVAQLADEPNRAPSVEVLTVLTRPGDPSADLTPAAAIAQRAATAADQIASVAERNAAPRGRDEPAEADAPKVVVTTRRTEAPTPLASARRTDAPRATPAPTTRGERAAEVARKAADDAQAAAKKAKEGSHRTAAPTQRRQHD
;
A
#
# COMPACT_ATOMS: atom_id res chain seq x y z
N MET A 1 -52.89 -19.31 45.42
CA MET A 1 -51.94 -19.98 44.50
C MET A 1 -52.08 -19.35 43.12
N LEU A 2 -51.26 -18.34 42.81
CA LEU A 2 -51.12 -17.82 41.46
C LEU A 2 -49.60 -17.76 41.22
N ASP A 3 -49.11 -18.81 40.57
CA ASP A 3 -47.70 -18.99 40.27
C ASP A 3 -47.37 -18.20 39.00
N SER A 4 -46.32 -17.39 39.09
CA SER A 4 -45.94 -16.39 38.10
C SER A 4 -45.20 -17.03 36.92
N LEU A 5 -45.78 -16.95 35.72
CA LEU A 5 -45.05 -17.22 34.47
C LEU A 5 -44.10 -16.04 34.18
N ARG A 6 -42.83 -16.16 34.58
CA ARG A 6 -41.78 -15.25 34.13
C ARG A 6 -41.48 -15.48 32.64
N PRO A 7 -41.54 -14.45 31.77
CA PRO A 7 -41.08 -14.58 30.40
C PRO A 7 -39.55 -14.74 30.37
N ARG A 8 -39.06 -15.84 29.79
CA ARG A 8 -37.64 -16.01 29.46
C ARG A 8 -37.30 -15.00 28.36
N GLY A 9 -36.32 -14.13 28.62
CA GLY A 9 -35.83 -13.18 27.62
C GLY A 9 -35.23 -13.91 26.42
N ALA A 10 -35.67 -13.54 25.21
CA ALA A 10 -35.17 -14.13 23.97
C ALA A 10 -33.64 -13.97 23.89
N THR A 11 -32.95 -15.10 23.75
CA THR A 11 -31.48 -15.14 23.66
C THR A 11 -31.02 -14.69 22.26
N ILE A 12 -29.75 -14.31 22.13
CA ILE A 12 -29.17 -13.92 20.83
C ILE A 12 -29.29 -15.06 19.81
N ALA A 13 -29.22 -16.31 20.27
CA ALA A 13 -29.42 -17.50 19.45
C ALA A 13 -30.85 -17.56 18.84
N ASP A 14 -31.89 -17.20 19.59
CA ASP A 14 -33.27 -17.11 19.06
C ASP A 14 -33.38 -16.06 17.95
N ARG A 15 -32.68 -14.93 18.11
CA ARG A 15 -32.73 -13.84 17.11
C ARG A 15 -32.05 -14.25 15.79
N VAL A 16 -30.96 -15.02 15.88
CA VAL A 16 -30.27 -15.58 14.70
C VAL A 16 -31.13 -16.65 14.04
N ALA A 17 -31.76 -17.53 14.81
CA ALA A 17 -32.66 -18.56 14.28
C ALA A 17 -33.87 -17.95 13.54
N ILE A 18 -34.49 -16.91 14.11
CA ILE A 18 -35.60 -16.18 13.47
C ILE A 18 -35.15 -15.51 12.17
N ALA A 19 -33.95 -14.93 12.12
CA ALA A 19 -33.41 -14.32 10.90
C ALA A 19 -33.20 -15.36 9.79
N PHE A 20 -32.70 -16.56 10.12
CA PHE A 20 -32.55 -17.66 9.18
C PHE A 20 -33.90 -18.23 8.70
N GLU A 21 -34.89 -18.31 9.59
CA GLU A 21 -36.23 -18.80 9.25
C GLU A 21 -36.99 -17.82 8.32
N ILE A 22 -36.78 -16.51 8.49
CA ILE A 22 -37.31 -15.50 7.57
C ILE A 22 -36.61 -15.57 6.20
N LEU A 23 -35.32 -15.89 6.17
CA LEU A 23 -34.53 -16.02 4.93
C LEU A 23 -34.83 -17.32 4.14
N ALA A 24 -35.27 -18.38 4.84
CA ALA A 24 -35.61 -19.68 4.27
C ALA A 24 -36.99 -19.71 3.56
N LYS A 25 -37.83 -18.69 3.73
CA LYS A 25 -39.10 -18.59 3.01
C LYS A 25 -38.89 -18.27 1.53
N PRO A 26 -39.75 -18.77 0.61
CA PRO A 26 -39.65 -18.51 -0.82
C PRO A 26 -40.14 -17.08 -1.12
N ALA A 27 -39.34 -16.08 -0.76
CA ALA A 27 -39.54 -14.70 -1.17
C ALA A 27 -38.93 -14.49 -2.57
N PRO A 28 -39.50 -13.61 -3.41
CA PRO A 28 -38.95 -13.27 -4.72
C PRO A 28 -37.51 -12.75 -4.57
N TYR A 29 -36.62 -13.12 -5.51
CA TYR A 29 -35.18 -12.87 -5.47
C TYR A 29 -34.78 -11.42 -5.14
N ALA A 30 -35.61 -10.44 -5.49
CA ALA A 30 -35.41 -9.02 -5.15
C ALA A 30 -35.37 -8.74 -3.63
N MET A 31 -36.18 -9.44 -2.82
CA MET A 31 -36.19 -9.29 -1.37
C MET A 31 -34.95 -9.94 -0.72
N ARG A 32 -34.40 -11.00 -1.32
CA ARG A 32 -33.13 -11.60 -0.88
C ARG A 32 -31.95 -10.70 -1.17
N ALA A 33 -31.92 -10.07 -2.34
CA ALA A 33 -30.91 -9.07 -2.70
C ALA A 33 -30.95 -7.88 -1.74
N LEU A 34 -32.15 -7.35 -1.44
CA LEU A 34 -32.32 -6.25 -0.50
C LEU A 34 -31.91 -6.63 0.93
N GLY A 35 -32.26 -7.85 1.38
CA GLY A 35 -31.84 -8.37 2.68
C GLY A 35 -30.33 -8.52 2.78
N PHE A 36 -29.67 -9.00 1.72
CA PHE A 36 -28.22 -9.13 1.67
C PHE A 36 -27.53 -7.74 1.71
N VAL A 37 -28.04 -6.78 0.93
CA VAL A 37 -27.56 -5.39 0.95
C VAL A 37 -27.73 -4.77 2.35
N LEU A 38 -28.87 -4.96 2.99
CA LEU A 38 -29.13 -4.45 4.34
C LEU A 38 -28.24 -5.11 5.42
N VAL A 39 -27.94 -6.39 5.29
CA VAL A 39 -27.01 -7.10 6.19
C VAL A 39 -25.58 -6.58 5.98
N VAL A 40 -25.12 -6.41 4.74
CA VAL A 40 -23.81 -5.83 4.44
C VAL A 40 -23.69 -4.40 4.97
N VAL A 41 -24.71 -3.57 4.78
CA VAL A 41 -24.76 -2.19 5.30
C VAL A 41 -24.84 -2.16 6.82
N GLY A 42 -25.60 -3.05 7.45
CA GLY A 42 -25.74 -3.15 8.91
C GLY A 42 -24.47 -3.62 9.61
N ILE A 43 -23.73 -4.55 9.00
CA ILE A 43 -22.41 -4.96 9.48
C ILE A 43 -21.41 -3.80 9.34
N GLY A 44 -21.47 -3.04 8.25
CA GLY A 44 -20.63 -1.85 8.03
C GLY A 44 -20.84 -0.74 9.06
N ALA A 45 -22.04 -0.61 9.65
CA ALA A 45 -22.33 0.41 10.66
C ALA A 45 -21.90 0.03 12.09
N SER A 46 -21.54 -1.24 12.35
CA SER A 46 -21.35 -1.76 13.72
C SER A 46 -19.90 -1.77 14.21
N THR A 47 -18.94 -1.31 13.40
CA THR A 47 -17.49 -1.40 13.70
C THR A 47 -16.81 -0.05 13.99
N MET A 48 -17.56 1.01 14.28
CA MET A 48 -16.99 2.36 14.52
C MET A 48 -16.34 2.56 15.90
N VAL A 49 -16.25 1.55 16.76
CA VAL A 49 -15.64 1.67 18.08
C VAL A 49 -14.58 0.59 18.24
N VAL A 50 -13.31 1.02 18.28
CA VAL A 50 -12.06 0.23 18.39
C VAL A 50 -11.48 -0.28 17.05
N SER A 51 -10.87 0.62 16.28
CA SER A 51 -9.66 0.26 15.48
C SER A 51 -8.79 1.51 15.29
N ALA A 52 -8.18 1.92 16.40
CA ALA A 52 -7.11 2.92 16.41
C ALA A 52 -5.77 2.19 16.56
N GLY A 53 -5.31 1.48 15.52
CA GLY A 53 -3.89 1.10 15.50
C GLY A 53 -3.40 -0.05 14.63
N SER A 54 -4.23 -0.93 14.05
CA SER A 54 -3.71 -2.06 13.25
C SER A 54 -4.08 -1.92 11.78
N VAL A 55 -3.18 -1.35 11.00
CA VAL A 55 -3.27 -1.32 9.54
C VAL A 55 -2.56 -2.55 8.98
N THR A 56 -2.99 -3.02 7.80
CA THR A 56 -2.64 -4.26 7.08
C THR A 56 -3.07 -5.61 7.69
N SER A 57 -3.14 -5.78 9.01
CA SER A 57 -3.46 -7.10 9.64
C SER A 57 -4.89 -7.23 10.19
N ASP A 58 -5.71 -6.19 10.06
CA ASP A 58 -7.11 -6.17 10.53
C ASP A 58 -8.03 -6.88 9.52
N PRO A 59 -8.92 -7.81 9.93
CA PRO A 59 -9.90 -8.42 9.04
C PRO A 59 -10.78 -7.41 8.29
N LEU A 60 -10.99 -6.21 8.84
CA LEU A 60 -11.75 -5.15 8.18
C LEU A 60 -10.98 -4.49 7.02
N TYR A 61 -9.65 -4.59 7.01
CA TYR A 61 -8.83 -4.03 5.93
C TYR A 61 -9.14 -4.72 4.59
N SER A 62 -9.31 -6.04 4.58
CA SER A 62 -9.70 -6.78 3.36
C SER A 62 -11.05 -6.31 2.81
N VAL A 63 -11.99 -5.91 3.67
CA VAL A 63 -13.28 -5.35 3.25
C VAL A 63 -13.10 -3.98 2.61
N LYS A 64 -12.22 -3.12 3.17
CA LYS A 64 -11.86 -1.82 2.58
C LYS A 64 -11.31 -2.01 1.17
N ILE A 65 -10.31 -2.87 0.99
CA ILE A 65 -9.71 -3.15 -0.34
C ILE A 65 -10.77 -3.68 -1.30
N ALA A 66 -11.60 -4.63 -0.88
CA ALA A 66 -12.67 -5.16 -1.72
C ALA A 66 -13.67 -4.07 -2.15
N SER A 67 -13.99 -3.13 -1.25
CA SER A 67 -14.88 -2.00 -1.55
C SER A 67 -14.25 -1.00 -2.53
N GLU A 68 -12.95 -0.75 -2.43
CA GLU A 68 -12.19 0.10 -3.36
C GLU A 68 -12.12 -0.53 -4.75
N GLN A 69 -11.84 -1.84 -4.83
CA GLN A 69 -11.85 -2.60 -6.09
C GLN A 69 -13.25 -2.65 -6.72
N ALA A 70 -14.31 -2.77 -5.92
CA ALA A 70 -15.68 -2.70 -6.43
C ALA A 70 -15.99 -1.31 -7.02
N ARG A 71 -15.53 -0.22 -6.37
CA ARG A 71 -15.69 1.14 -6.90
C ARG A 71 -14.93 1.32 -8.22
N LEU A 72 -13.70 0.81 -8.31
CA LEU A 72 -12.91 0.84 -9.55
C LEU A 72 -13.58 0.04 -10.67
N ALA A 73 -14.12 -1.14 -10.37
CA ALA A 73 -14.85 -1.95 -11.35
C ALA A 73 -16.14 -1.29 -11.86
N LEU A 74 -16.79 -0.46 -11.04
CA LEU A 74 -17.98 0.30 -11.42
C LEU A 74 -17.66 1.60 -12.17
N ALA A 75 -16.42 2.11 -12.07
CA ALA A 75 -15.98 3.29 -12.81
C ALA A 75 -15.71 2.92 -14.28
N THR A 76 -16.69 3.18 -15.14
CA THR A 76 -16.63 2.75 -16.55
C THR A 76 -15.91 3.74 -17.46
N THR A 77 -15.91 5.03 -17.12
CA THR A 77 -15.21 6.08 -17.88
C THR A 77 -13.79 6.30 -17.34
N PRO A 78 -12.82 6.77 -18.16
CA PRO A 78 -11.49 7.11 -17.67
C PRO A 78 -11.52 8.28 -16.66
N GLU A 79 -12.46 9.23 -16.81
CA GLU A 79 -12.69 10.33 -15.87
C GLU A 79 -13.11 9.79 -14.49
N ASP A 80 -14.11 8.89 -14.46
CA ASP A 80 -14.58 8.27 -13.22
C ASP A 80 -13.46 7.44 -12.58
N ARG A 81 -12.69 6.69 -13.39
CA ARG A 81 -11.55 5.90 -12.90
C ARG A 81 -10.50 6.79 -12.27
N ALA A 82 -10.10 7.87 -12.95
CA ALA A 82 -9.16 8.84 -12.38
C ALA A 82 -9.65 9.41 -11.04
N SER A 83 -10.95 9.71 -10.93
CA SER A 83 -11.53 10.23 -9.70
C SER A 83 -11.53 9.20 -8.55
N VAL A 84 -11.79 7.92 -8.85
CA VAL A 84 -11.75 6.84 -7.86
C VAL A 84 -10.32 6.57 -7.43
N GLU A 85 -9.37 6.46 -8.36
CA GLU A 85 -7.95 6.28 -8.08
C GLU A 85 -7.41 7.42 -7.20
N LEU A 86 -7.74 8.67 -7.52
CA LEU A 86 -7.37 9.82 -6.71
C LEU A 86 -7.97 9.75 -5.29
N SER A 87 -9.23 9.34 -5.16
CA SER A 87 -9.87 9.12 -3.85
C SER A 87 -9.17 8.03 -3.03
N ILE A 88 -8.70 6.95 -3.67
CA ILE A 88 -7.95 5.89 -3.00
C ILE A 88 -6.57 6.43 -2.59
N ALA A 89 -5.87 7.13 -3.47
CA ALA A 89 -4.60 7.79 -3.16
C ALA A 89 -4.71 8.71 -1.93
N GLU A 90 -5.74 9.55 -1.85
CA GLU A 90 -6.01 10.41 -0.69
C GLU A 90 -6.14 9.61 0.62
N HIS A 91 -6.87 8.49 0.57
CA HIS A 91 -7.00 7.62 1.73
C HIS A 91 -5.66 6.98 2.12
N ARG A 92 -4.85 6.54 1.15
CA ARG A 92 -3.51 5.98 1.39
C ARG A 92 -2.55 6.99 1.98
N PHE A 93 -2.61 8.24 1.54
CA PHE A 93 -1.83 9.32 2.11
C PHE A 93 -2.21 9.62 3.58
N ALA A 94 -3.51 9.69 3.88
CA ALA A 94 -3.99 9.88 5.25
C ALA A 94 -3.62 8.69 6.16
N GLU A 95 -3.66 7.48 5.63
CA GLU A 95 -3.22 6.26 6.32
C GLU A 95 -1.72 6.27 6.59
N ALA A 96 -0.90 6.64 5.60
CA ALA A 96 0.54 6.74 5.72
C ALA A 96 0.96 7.76 6.79
N THR A 97 0.38 8.96 6.81
CA THR A 97 0.68 9.99 7.82
C THR A 97 0.28 9.55 9.23
N LYS A 98 -0.87 8.88 9.38
CA LYS A 98 -1.28 8.28 10.65
C LYS A 98 -0.31 7.19 11.13
N LEU A 99 0.15 6.32 10.22
CA LEU A 99 1.06 5.23 10.57
C LEU A 99 2.46 5.74 10.90
N ALA A 100 2.94 6.73 10.15
CA ALA A 100 4.20 7.41 10.40
C ALA A 100 4.20 8.08 11.78
N THR A 101 3.07 8.69 12.18
CA THR A 101 2.92 9.30 13.51
C THR A 101 2.69 8.29 14.63
N SER A 102 2.09 7.12 14.36
CA SER A 102 1.95 6.04 15.35
C SER A 102 3.17 5.14 15.53
N GLY A 103 4.12 5.17 14.59
CA GLY A 103 5.40 4.44 14.67
C GLY A 103 5.40 3.11 13.96
N SER A 104 4.43 2.93 13.08
CA SER A 104 4.30 1.73 12.27
C SER A 104 5.03 1.95 10.95
N ASP A 105 6.36 2.04 11.00
CA ASP A 105 7.19 2.45 9.86
C ASP A 105 7.00 1.58 8.62
N ASP A 106 7.03 0.25 8.77
CA ASP A 106 6.81 -0.68 7.66
C ASP A 106 5.43 -0.48 7.00
N ASP A 107 4.40 -0.26 7.80
CA ASP A 107 3.03 -0.04 7.30
C ASP A 107 2.92 1.36 6.65
N ALA A 108 3.62 2.37 7.18
CA ALA A 108 3.69 3.70 6.59
C ALA A 108 4.37 3.66 5.21
N ILE A 109 5.43 2.87 5.06
CA ILE A 109 6.11 2.63 3.77
C ILE A 109 5.15 2.00 2.77
N VAL A 110 4.40 0.96 3.16
CA VAL A 110 3.40 0.32 2.30
C VAL A 110 2.34 1.33 1.86
N ALA A 111 1.72 2.04 2.80
CA ALA A 111 0.68 3.02 2.48
C ALA A 111 1.20 4.17 1.59
N THR A 112 2.44 4.63 1.81
CA THR A 112 3.07 5.68 0.97
C THR A 112 3.36 5.17 -0.44
N SER A 113 3.72 3.89 -0.59
CA SER A 113 3.95 3.26 -1.89
C SER A 113 2.65 3.12 -2.67
N GLU A 114 1.58 2.60 -2.03
CA GLU A 114 0.25 2.49 -2.63
C GLU A 114 -0.32 3.87 -3.01
N TYR A 115 -0.04 4.92 -2.21
CA TYR A 115 -0.36 6.30 -2.60
C TYR A 115 0.28 6.69 -3.93
N GLY A 116 1.57 6.42 -4.11
CA GLY A 116 2.29 6.70 -5.35
C GLY A 116 1.73 5.93 -6.54
N GLU A 117 1.40 4.66 -6.36
CA GLU A 117 0.77 3.80 -7.37
C GLU A 117 -0.58 4.36 -7.85
N HIS A 118 -1.52 4.58 -6.94
CA HIS A 118 -2.85 5.09 -7.29
C HIS A 118 -2.79 6.49 -7.91
N LEU A 119 -1.84 7.33 -7.47
CA LEU A 119 -1.62 8.63 -8.09
C LEU A 119 -1.11 8.52 -9.53
N ALA A 120 -0.23 7.55 -9.81
CA ALA A 120 0.26 7.28 -11.16
C ALA A 120 -0.87 6.78 -12.07
N TYR A 121 -1.73 5.89 -11.59
CA TYR A 121 -2.92 5.42 -12.33
C TYR A 121 -3.91 6.55 -12.62
N ALA A 122 -4.26 7.36 -11.61
CA ALA A 122 -5.15 8.50 -11.81
C ALA A 122 -4.65 9.44 -12.91
N ALA A 123 -3.35 9.76 -12.86
CA ALA A 123 -2.72 10.61 -13.86
C ALA A 123 -2.65 9.96 -15.25
N ALA A 124 -2.44 8.64 -15.33
CA ALA A 124 -2.41 7.91 -16.59
C ALA A 124 -3.78 7.82 -17.28
N GLU A 125 -4.87 7.75 -16.52
CA GLU A 125 -6.23 7.84 -17.07
C GLU A 125 -6.51 9.25 -17.61
N LEU A 126 -6.12 10.31 -16.87
CA LEU A 126 -6.28 11.69 -17.36
C LEU A 126 -5.40 12.01 -18.58
N ALA A 127 -4.19 11.45 -18.67
CA ALA A 127 -3.30 11.68 -19.82
C ALA A 127 -3.89 11.16 -21.14
N GLN A 128 -4.67 10.07 -21.10
CA GLN A 128 -5.38 9.57 -22.28
C GLN A 128 -6.45 10.56 -22.75
N LEU A 129 -7.16 11.18 -21.80
CA LEU A 129 -8.26 12.10 -22.06
C LEU A 129 -7.80 13.50 -22.45
N GLU A 130 -6.68 13.97 -21.92
CA GLU A 130 -6.11 15.30 -22.21
C GLU A 130 -5.86 15.47 -23.71
N SER A 131 -5.54 14.38 -24.39
CA SER A 131 -5.34 14.35 -25.83
C SER A 131 -6.64 14.42 -26.66
N LEU A 132 -7.78 14.08 -26.05
CA LEU A 132 -9.07 13.94 -26.73
C LEU A 132 -10.04 15.07 -26.38
N GLN A 133 -9.93 15.65 -25.18
CA GLN A 133 -10.93 16.55 -24.62
C GLN A 133 -10.27 17.74 -23.88
N PRO A 134 -10.56 18.99 -24.28
CA PRO A 134 -10.05 20.19 -23.61
C PRO A 134 -10.54 20.35 -22.17
N THR A 135 -11.72 19.80 -21.85
CA THR A 135 -12.33 19.82 -20.52
C THR A 135 -11.50 19.10 -19.45
N THR A 136 -10.64 18.16 -19.86
CA THR A 136 -9.73 17.42 -18.98
C THR A 136 -8.72 18.34 -18.26
N ALA A 137 -8.38 19.50 -18.84
CA ALA A 137 -7.44 20.44 -18.24
C ALA A 137 -7.87 20.89 -16.83
N ALA A 138 -9.18 21.02 -16.58
CA ALA A 138 -9.71 21.37 -15.26
C ALA A 138 -9.48 20.25 -14.23
N LEU A 139 -9.68 18.98 -14.63
CA LEU A 139 -9.42 17.81 -13.77
C LEU A 139 -7.94 17.65 -13.46
N VAL A 140 -7.06 17.86 -14.44
CA VAL A 140 -5.61 17.82 -14.23
C VAL A 140 -5.16 18.94 -13.29
N THR A 141 -5.74 20.14 -13.42
CA THR A 141 -5.50 21.26 -12.49
C THR A 141 -5.96 20.90 -11.07
N GLN A 142 -7.13 20.29 -10.92
CA GLN A 142 -7.63 19.83 -9.62
C GLN A 142 -6.72 18.76 -9.01
N LEU A 143 -6.27 17.80 -9.80
CA LEU A 143 -5.31 16.78 -9.37
C LEU A 143 -4.00 17.42 -8.88
N GLN A 144 -3.47 18.38 -9.62
CA GLN A 144 -2.26 19.12 -9.23
C GLN A 144 -2.45 19.85 -7.89
N GLN A 145 -3.58 20.54 -7.71
CA GLN A 145 -3.91 21.22 -6.44
C GLN A 145 -3.96 20.25 -5.26
N LYS A 146 -4.55 19.05 -5.45
CA LYS A 146 -4.59 18.03 -4.40
C LYS A 146 -3.20 17.49 -4.07
N ILE A 147 -2.37 17.22 -5.08
CA ILE A 147 -0.97 16.83 -4.88
C ILE A 147 -0.25 17.89 -4.07
N ASP A 148 -0.38 19.17 -4.42
CA ASP A 148 0.28 20.26 -3.69
C ASP A 148 -0.20 20.35 -2.23
N SER A 149 -1.50 20.13 -1.98
CA SER A 149 -2.04 20.02 -0.62
C SER A 149 -1.40 18.86 0.16
N HIS A 150 -1.28 17.67 -0.44
CA HIS A 150 -0.63 16.52 0.20
C HIS A 150 0.84 16.76 0.48
N ARG A 151 1.55 17.46 -0.41
CA ARG A 151 2.95 17.80 -0.24
C ARG A 151 3.18 18.70 0.97
N LEU A 152 2.32 19.70 1.15
CA LEU A 152 2.36 20.57 2.32
C LEU A 152 2.06 19.78 3.61
N ALA A 153 1.07 18.88 3.58
CA ALA A 153 0.75 18.02 4.72
C ALA A 153 1.89 17.04 5.05
N ALA A 154 2.55 16.47 4.02
CA ALA A 154 3.71 15.60 4.19
C ALA A 154 4.88 16.37 4.83
N ALA A 155 5.15 17.59 4.36
CA ALA A 155 6.19 18.45 4.93
C ALA A 155 5.92 18.81 6.41
N ALA A 156 4.66 19.11 6.75
CA ALA A 156 4.26 19.34 8.13
C ALA A 156 4.44 18.09 9.00
N THR A 157 4.10 16.91 8.48
CA THR A 157 4.28 15.62 9.18
C THR A 157 5.77 15.31 9.37
N VAL A 158 6.60 15.53 8.36
CA VAL A 158 8.06 15.37 8.44
C VAL A 158 8.65 16.30 9.51
N ALA A 159 8.23 17.57 9.55
CA ALA A 159 8.68 18.52 10.56
C ALA A 159 8.28 18.09 11.98
N GLN A 160 7.09 17.51 12.16
CA GLN A 160 6.65 16.97 13.44
C GLN A 160 7.49 15.78 13.92
N LEU A 161 7.93 14.93 12.99
CA LEU A 161 8.67 13.69 13.30
C LEU A 161 10.19 13.89 13.37
N ALA A 162 10.71 15.08 13.03
CA ALA A 162 12.15 15.33 12.90
C ALA A 162 12.95 15.11 14.19
N ASP A 163 12.31 15.23 15.36
CA ASP A 163 12.94 15.05 16.67
C ASP A 163 12.92 13.59 17.17
N GLU A 164 12.32 12.66 16.42
CA GLU A 164 12.19 11.25 16.81
C GLU A 164 13.15 10.34 16.02
N PRO A 165 14.34 9.98 16.57
CA PRO A 165 15.33 9.19 15.84
C PRO A 165 14.84 7.78 15.45
N ASN A 166 13.85 7.24 16.16
CA ASN A 166 13.24 5.94 15.87
C ASN A 166 12.23 5.97 14.70
N ARG A 167 12.02 7.12 14.03
CA ARG A 167 11.08 7.28 12.91
C ARG A 167 11.75 7.58 11.57
N ALA A 168 13.07 7.37 11.48
CA ALA A 168 13.85 7.71 10.30
C ALA A 168 13.29 7.12 8.98
N PRO A 169 12.84 5.85 8.91
CA PRO A 169 12.21 5.28 7.71
C PRO A 169 10.98 6.04 7.21
N SER A 170 10.03 6.31 8.11
CA SER A 170 8.78 7.01 7.81
C SER A 170 9.03 8.45 7.38
N VAL A 171 9.98 9.12 8.04
CA VAL A 171 10.40 10.48 7.68
C VAL A 171 11.00 10.50 6.28
N GLU A 172 11.87 9.54 5.95
CA GLU A 172 12.52 9.47 4.65
C GLU A 172 11.50 9.27 3.51
N VAL A 173 10.54 8.35 3.66
CA VAL A 173 9.51 8.14 2.62
C VAL A 173 8.55 9.32 2.47
N LEU A 174 8.16 9.99 3.56
CA LEU A 174 7.34 11.19 3.46
C LEU A 174 8.12 12.37 2.85
N THR A 175 9.43 12.43 3.07
CA THR A 175 10.31 13.45 2.45
C THR A 175 10.38 13.28 0.93
N VAL A 176 10.30 12.05 0.41
CA VAL A 176 10.18 11.83 -1.05
C VAL A 176 8.98 12.59 -1.60
N LEU A 177 7.85 12.57 -0.88
CA LEU A 177 6.63 13.24 -1.30
C LEU A 177 6.74 14.77 -1.27
N THR A 178 7.67 15.37 -0.49
CA THR A 178 7.80 16.83 -0.39
C THR A 178 8.60 17.47 -1.53
N ARG A 179 9.19 16.71 -2.46
CA ARG A 179 10.05 17.28 -3.53
C ARG A 179 9.26 17.86 -4.70
N PRO A 180 9.34 19.17 -4.99
CA PRO A 180 8.55 19.77 -6.07
C PRO A 180 8.90 19.12 -7.39
N GLY A 181 7.89 18.96 -8.23
CA GLY A 181 8.09 18.31 -9.50
C GLY A 181 8.61 19.27 -10.54
N ASP A 182 9.72 18.92 -11.19
CA ASP A 182 10.22 19.69 -12.32
C ASP A 182 9.26 19.57 -13.52
N PRO A 183 8.95 20.69 -14.19
CA PRO A 183 8.17 20.64 -15.42
C PRO A 183 9.00 19.95 -16.52
N SER A 184 8.59 18.76 -16.94
CA SER A 184 9.14 18.14 -18.14
C SER A 184 8.53 18.80 -19.37
N ALA A 185 9.35 19.49 -20.16
CA ALA A 185 8.89 20.22 -21.36
C ALA A 185 8.29 19.30 -22.44
N ASP A 186 8.60 18.00 -22.39
CA ASP A 186 8.24 17.02 -23.43
C ASP A 186 6.98 16.19 -23.08
N LEU A 187 6.37 16.43 -21.91
CA LEU A 187 5.22 15.66 -21.42
C LEU A 187 4.00 16.56 -21.22
N THR A 188 2.80 16.02 -21.44
CA THR A 188 1.59 16.70 -20.97
C THR A 188 1.59 16.79 -19.44
N PRO A 189 0.90 17.78 -18.85
CA PRO A 189 0.74 17.91 -17.41
C PRO A 189 0.36 16.60 -16.70
N ALA A 190 -0.61 15.83 -17.23
CA ALA A 190 -1.00 14.55 -16.63
C ALA A 190 0.11 13.49 -16.72
N ALA A 191 0.79 13.37 -17.87
CA ALA A 191 1.91 12.44 -18.03
C ALA A 191 3.10 12.81 -17.12
N ALA A 192 3.36 14.11 -16.91
CA ALA A 192 4.36 14.58 -15.96
C ALA A 192 3.99 14.23 -14.50
N ILE A 193 2.70 14.30 -14.12
CA ILE A 193 2.24 13.82 -12.81
C ILE A 193 2.50 12.32 -12.66
N ALA A 194 2.11 11.51 -13.65
CA ALA A 194 2.30 10.05 -13.60
C ALA A 194 3.78 9.67 -13.47
N GLN A 195 4.67 10.31 -14.25
CA GLN A 195 6.11 10.09 -14.17
C GLN A 195 6.68 10.45 -12.79
N ARG A 196 6.24 11.56 -12.19
CA ARG A 196 6.67 11.96 -10.84
C ARG A 196 6.22 10.97 -9.79
N ALA A 197 4.98 10.49 -9.87
CA ALA A 197 4.45 9.48 -8.97
C ALA A 197 5.25 8.16 -9.07
N ALA A 198 5.60 7.72 -10.29
CA ALA A 198 6.45 6.55 -10.50
C ALA A 198 7.87 6.72 -9.93
N THR A 199 8.50 7.87 -10.12
CA THR A 199 9.81 8.17 -9.53
C THR A 199 9.75 8.21 -8.00
N ALA A 200 8.68 8.77 -7.42
CA ALA A 200 8.48 8.76 -5.98
C ALA A 200 8.32 7.31 -5.45
N ALA A 201 7.51 6.48 -6.11
CA ALA A 201 7.32 5.08 -5.73
C ALA A 201 8.63 4.28 -5.78
N ASP A 202 9.48 4.48 -6.80
CA ASP A 202 10.80 3.81 -6.91
C ASP A 202 11.78 4.26 -5.80
N GLN A 203 11.77 5.55 -5.44
CA GLN A 203 12.54 6.04 -4.29
C GLN A 203 12.06 5.45 -2.97
N ILE A 204 10.74 5.33 -2.78
CA ILE A 204 10.13 4.71 -1.61
C ILE A 204 10.50 3.22 -1.55
N ALA A 205 10.44 2.48 -2.66
CA ALA A 205 10.89 1.09 -2.73
C ALA A 205 12.37 0.95 -2.33
N SER A 206 13.23 1.85 -2.78
CA SER A 206 14.65 1.88 -2.41
C SER A 206 14.87 2.15 -0.91
N VAL A 207 14.01 2.94 -0.26
CA VAL A 207 14.01 3.12 1.20
C VAL A 207 13.55 1.84 1.90
N ALA A 208 12.48 1.22 1.40
CA ALA A 208 11.92 -0.02 1.94
C ALA A 208 12.95 -1.17 1.92
N GLU A 209 13.65 -1.36 0.80
CA GLU A 209 14.69 -2.39 0.64
C GLU A 209 15.87 -2.16 1.60
N ARG A 210 16.32 -0.91 1.76
CA ARG A 210 17.38 -0.57 2.74
C ARG A 210 16.95 -0.84 4.18
N ASN A 211 15.68 -0.62 4.50
CA ASN A 211 15.15 -0.90 5.83
C ASN A 211 14.94 -2.39 6.09
N ALA A 212 14.65 -3.18 5.04
CA ALA A 212 14.51 -4.63 5.13
C ALA A 212 15.87 -5.35 5.26
N ALA A 213 16.95 -4.77 4.74
CA ALA A 213 18.28 -5.38 4.82
C ALA A 213 18.75 -5.53 6.29
N PRO A 214 19.25 -6.71 6.69
CA PRO A 214 19.73 -6.92 8.05
C PRO A 214 20.92 -5.99 8.34
N ARG A 215 20.78 -5.09 9.33
CA ARG A 215 21.83 -4.16 9.80
C ARG A 215 23.06 -4.83 10.44
N GLY A 216 23.31 -6.11 10.21
CA GLY A 216 24.35 -6.87 10.88
C GLY A 216 25.04 -7.86 9.95
N ARG A 217 26.01 -7.38 9.16
CA ARG A 217 27.12 -8.23 8.73
C ARG A 217 28.43 -7.53 8.36
N ASP A 218 28.59 -6.24 8.67
CA ASP A 218 29.84 -5.50 8.41
C ASP A 218 30.24 -4.61 9.61
N GLU A 219 30.23 -5.17 10.82
CA GLU A 219 31.06 -4.64 11.90
C GLU A 219 32.13 -5.70 12.19
N PRO A 220 33.41 -5.50 11.78
CA PRO A 220 34.49 -6.34 12.26
C PRO A 220 34.54 -6.14 13.76
N ALA A 221 34.17 -7.19 14.50
CA ALA A 221 34.36 -7.24 15.94
C ALA A 221 35.83 -6.87 16.23
N GLU A 222 36.00 -5.65 16.74
CA GLU A 222 37.25 -5.13 17.25
C GLU A 222 37.68 -6.09 18.38
N ALA A 223 38.61 -6.96 18.04
CA ALA A 223 39.17 -7.96 18.91
C ALA A 223 40.04 -7.26 19.96
N ASP A 224 39.42 -6.84 21.06
CA ASP A 224 40.16 -6.51 22.28
C ASP A 224 39.65 -7.37 23.44
N ALA A 225 40.32 -8.51 23.61
CA ALA A 225 40.33 -9.25 24.86
C ALA A 225 41.69 -9.94 25.05
N PRO A 226 42.33 -9.80 26.22
CA PRO A 226 43.72 -10.18 26.45
C PRO A 226 43.90 -11.71 26.55
N LYS A 227 45.00 -12.19 25.96
CA LYS A 227 45.50 -13.57 26.06
C LYS A 227 45.74 -13.96 27.52
N VAL A 228 44.94 -14.87 28.06
CA VAL A 228 45.32 -15.68 29.22
C VAL A 228 45.84 -17.02 28.71
N VAL A 229 47.15 -17.21 28.88
CA VAL A 229 47.88 -18.45 28.62
C VAL A 229 47.52 -19.45 29.71
N VAL A 230 46.89 -20.58 29.34
CA VAL A 230 46.90 -21.79 30.17
C VAL A 230 47.42 -22.95 29.34
N THR A 231 48.63 -23.36 29.70
CA THR A 231 49.35 -24.52 29.22
C THR A 231 48.82 -25.78 29.91
N THR A 232 48.35 -26.77 29.16
CA THR A 232 48.44 -28.19 29.57
C THR A 232 48.70 -29.08 28.36
N ARG A 233 49.43 -30.16 28.62
CA ARG A 233 50.36 -30.89 27.76
C ARG A 233 49.89 -32.34 27.60
N ARG A 234 50.04 -32.90 26.38
CA ARG A 234 50.24 -34.35 26.03
C ARG A 234 49.01 -35.28 26.24
N THR A 235 48.69 -36.29 25.43
CA THR A 235 49.53 -37.26 24.68
C THR A 235 48.71 -38.05 23.63
N GLU A 236 49.38 -38.46 22.53
CA GLU A 236 49.20 -39.65 21.65
C GLU A 236 48.12 -39.79 20.55
N ALA A 237 48.58 -40.34 19.41
CA ALA A 237 47.95 -40.68 18.13
C ALA A 237 47.74 -42.22 18.02
N PRO A 238 47.37 -42.89 16.88
CA PRO A 238 46.87 -42.45 15.56
C PRO A 238 45.59 -43.20 15.04
N THR A 239 45.06 -42.75 13.89
CA THR A 239 43.96 -43.23 13.00
C THR A 239 44.14 -44.68 12.47
N PRO A 240 43.22 -45.36 11.73
CA PRO A 240 41.95 -44.91 11.08
C PRO A 240 40.74 -45.91 11.12
N LEU A 241 39.54 -45.47 10.73
CA LEU A 241 38.66 -46.19 9.78
C LEU A 241 37.37 -45.42 9.47
N ALA A 242 36.97 -45.57 8.21
CA ALA A 242 35.85 -44.93 7.54
C ALA A 242 34.49 -45.11 8.21
N SER A 243 33.71 -44.05 8.22
CA SER A 243 32.27 -44.10 7.99
C SER A 243 31.81 -42.74 7.46
N ALA A 244 31.72 -42.67 6.13
CA ALA A 244 31.07 -41.59 5.42
C ALA A 244 29.58 -41.58 5.78
N ARG A 245 29.21 -40.88 6.85
CA ARG A 245 27.83 -40.56 7.15
C ARG A 245 27.51 -39.27 6.39
N ARG A 246 26.85 -39.42 5.24
CA ARG A 246 26.09 -38.32 4.63
C ARG A 246 25.12 -37.82 5.70
N THR A 247 25.45 -36.70 6.33
CA THR A 247 24.46 -35.85 6.94
C THR A 247 23.67 -35.25 5.79
N ASP A 248 22.49 -35.80 5.53
CA ASP A 248 21.44 -35.07 4.84
C ASP A 248 21.27 -33.74 5.57
N ALA A 249 21.77 -32.66 4.95
CA ALA A 249 21.51 -31.33 5.41
C ALA A 249 19.97 -31.17 5.42
N PRO A 250 19.35 -30.77 6.54
CA PRO A 250 17.94 -30.47 6.53
C PRO A 250 17.75 -29.37 5.47
N ARG A 251 16.95 -29.69 4.45
CA ARG A 251 16.49 -28.74 3.43
C ARG A 251 15.96 -27.54 4.19
N ALA A 252 16.72 -26.44 4.14
CA ALA A 252 16.35 -25.20 4.79
C ALA A 252 15.01 -24.77 4.22
N THR A 253 13.95 -24.96 4.99
CA THR A 253 12.67 -24.31 4.75
C THR A 253 12.96 -22.82 4.70
N PRO A 254 12.50 -22.06 3.68
CA PRO A 254 12.68 -20.63 3.67
C PRO A 254 12.09 -20.08 4.98
N ALA A 255 12.90 -19.31 5.71
CA ALA A 255 12.46 -18.67 6.94
C ALA A 255 11.24 -17.78 6.64
N PRO A 256 10.32 -17.59 7.61
CA PRO A 256 9.19 -16.68 7.42
C PRO A 256 9.70 -15.27 7.08
N THR A 257 9.15 -14.67 6.03
CA THR A 257 9.54 -13.33 5.60
C THR A 257 9.21 -12.31 6.69
N THR A 258 10.15 -11.43 6.99
CA THR A 258 9.96 -10.40 8.01
C THR A 258 8.95 -9.35 7.54
N ARG A 259 8.43 -8.52 8.45
CA ARG A 259 7.50 -7.44 8.09
C ARG A 259 8.14 -6.43 7.12
N GLY A 260 9.40 -6.05 7.37
CA GLY A 260 10.17 -5.16 6.49
C GLY A 260 10.39 -5.76 5.10
N GLU A 261 10.69 -7.05 4.98
CA GLU A 261 10.82 -7.73 3.68
C GLU A 261 9.51 -7.69 2.88
N ARG A 262 8.37 -7.90 3.54
CA ARG A 262 7.05 -7.77 2.89
C ARG A 262 6.75 -6.34 2.48
N ALA A 263 7.10 -5.36 3.30
CA ALA A 263 6.94 -3.94 2.96
C ALA A 263 7.80 -3.57 1.73
N ALA A 264 9.03 -4.07 1.64
CA ALA A 264 9.90 -3.89 0.49
C ALA A 264 9.33 -4.53 -0.78
N GLU A 265 8.82 -5.77 -0.69
CA GLU A 265 8.18 -6.45 -1.82
C GLU A 265 6.95 -5.67 -2.34
N VAL A 266 6.08 -5.22 -1.43
CA VAL A 266 4.91 -4.42 -1.79
C VAL A 266 5.32 -3.08 -2.40
N ALA A 267 6.30 -2.39 -1.81
CA ALA A 267 6.79 -1.12 -2.33
C ALA A 267 7.40 -1.28 -3.72
N ARG A 268 8.17 -2.35 -3.96
CA ARG A 268 8.74 -2.67 -5.27
C ARG A 268 7.65 -2.93 -6.31
N LYS A 269 6.64 -3.74 -5.96
CA LYS A 269 5.50 -3.99 -6.83
C LYS A 269 4.77 -2.69 -7.18
N ALA A 270 4.47 -1.85 -6.19
CA ALA A 270 3.82 -0.56 -6.40
C ALA A 270 4.66 0.37 -7.31
N ALA A 271 5.98 0.35 -7.17
CA ALA A 271 6.88 1.10 -8.04
C ALA A 271 6.83 0.61 -9.50
N ASP A 272 6.85 -0.71 -9.72
CA ASP A 272 6.77 -1.30 -11.06
C ASP A 272 5.40 -1.00 -11.72
N ASP A 273 4.30 -1.09 -10.96
CA ASP A 273 2.94 -0.74 -11.41
C ASP A 273 2.82 0.77 -11.73
N ALA A 274 3.40 1.64 -10.89
CA ALA A 274 3.45 3.08 -11.14
C ALA A 274 4.27 3.41 -12.41
N GLN A 275 5.38 2.70 -12.65
CA GLN A 275 6.16 2.86 -13.88
C GLN A 275 5.37 2.43 -15.12
N ALA A 276 4.60 1.33 -15.02
CA ALA A 276 3.71 0.91 -16.10
C ALA A 276 2.63 1.96 -16.40
N ALA A 277 2.04 2.57 -15.36
CA ALA A 277 1.08 3.66 -15.51
C ALA A 277 1.71 4.92 -16.14
N ALA A 278 2.91 5.32 -15.70
CA ALA A 278 3.64 6.44 -16.28
C ALA A 278 3.99 6.21 -17.76
N LYS A 279 4.39 4.99 -18.13
CA LYS A 279 4.63 4.61 -19.52
C LYS A 279 3.34 4.72 -20.35
N LYS A 280 2.22 4.20 -19.84
CA LYS A 280 0.89 4.33 -20.47
C LYS A 280 0.52 5.80 -20.69
N ALA A 281 0.75 6.66 -19.70
CA ALA A 281 0.48 8.09 -19.77
C ALA A 281 1.31 8.78 -20.88
N LYS A 282 2.61 8.43 -20.97
CA LYS A 282 3.51 8.94 -22.01
C LYS A 282 3.08 8.50 -23.41
N GLU A 283 2.68 7.24 -23.58
CA GLU A 283 2.15 6.75 -24.87
C GLU A 283 0.86 7.47 -25.28
N GLY A 284 -0.02 7.77 -24.31
CA GLY A 284 -1.22 8.59 -24.53
C GLY A 284 -0.88 10.00 -25.01
N SER A 285 0.17 10.60 -24.44
CA SER A 285 0.66 11.93 -24.83
C SER A 285 1.24 11.98 -26.26
N HIS A 286 1.86 10.90 -26.74
CA HIS A 286 2.55 10.91 -28.04
C HIS A 286 1.64 10.63 -29.25
N ARG A 287 0.51 9.92 -29.09
CA ARG A 287 -0.37 9.56 -30.22
C ARG A 287 -1.04 10.75 -30.92
N THR A 288 -0.92 11.95 -30.38
CA THR A 288 -1.72 13.11 -30.81
C THR A 288 -0.89 14.31 -31.24
N ALA A 289 0.45 14.19 -31.30
CA ALA A 289 1.27 15.17 -32.00
C ALA A 289 0.85 15.17 -33.49
N ALA A 290 0.08 16.19 -33.87
CA ALA A 290 -0.54 16.36 -35.18
C ALA A 290 0.45 16.20 -36.35
N PRO A 291 -0.01 15.77 -37.54
CA PRO A 291 0.84 15.51 -38.69
C PRO A 291 1.63 16.77 -39.03
N THR A 292 2.95 16.59 -39.12
CA THR A 292 3.90 17.57 -39.66
C THR A 292 3.25 18.31 -40.82
N GLN A 293 2.97 19.61 -40.64
CA GLN A 293 2.54 20.48 -41.74
C GLN A 293 3.60 20.35 -42.83
N ARG A 294 3.29 19.53 -43.83
CA ARG A 294 4.10 19.37 -45.03
C ARG A 294 4.05 20.73 -45.69
N ARG A 295 5.14 21.49 -45.53
CA ARG A 295 5.35 22.79 -46.19
C ARG A 295 4.95 22.64 -47.65
N GLN A 296 3.79 23.17 -48.01
CA GLN A 296 3.49 23.52 -49.38
C GLN A 296 4.35 24.76 -49.64
N HIS A 297 5.53 24.53 -50.21
CA HIS A 297 6.26 25.56 -50.90
C HIS A 297 5.64 25.65 -52.30
N ASP A 298 4.91 26.73 -52.52
CA ASP A 298 4.79 27.35 -53.84
C ASP A 298 6.16 27.90 -54.29
#